data_AF-A0A8C9LKR2-F1
#
_entry.id   AF-A0A8C9LKR2-F1
#
_cell.length_a   1.000
_cell.length_b   1.000
_cell.length_c   1.000
_cell.angle_alpha   90.00
_cell.angle_beta   90.00
_cell.angle_gamma   90.00
#
_symmetry.space_group_name_H-M   'P 1'
#
loop_
_entity.id
_entity.type
_entity.pdbx_description
1 polymer ?
#
loop_
_entity_poly.entity_id
_entity_poly.type
_entity_poly.pdbx_seq_one_letter_code
_entity_poly.pdbx_strand_id
1 'polypeptide(L)'
;MTREPPGCRRVNSLMLYTLRSITSHRSSHPERCATSSQDAFRAFHPDLEFVGKFLKPLLIGELAPEEPSQDHGKNSKIIEDFRALKKTAEDMNLFKTNHVFFLLLLAHIIALESIAWFTVFYFGNGWIPTLITAFVLATSQAQAGWLQHDYGHLSVYRKPKWNHLVHKFVIGHLKGASANWWNHRHFQHHAKPNIFHKDPDVNMLHVFVLGEWQPIEYGKKKLKYLPYNHQHEYFFLIGPPLLIPMYFQYQNMMTMIVHKNWVDLAWAISYYIRFFVTYVPFYGILGTLLFLNFIRFLESHWFVWVTQMNHIVMEIDQEAYRDWFSSQLTATCNVEQSFFNDWFSGHLNFQIEHHLFPTMPRHNLHKIAPLVKSLCAKHGIEYQEKPLLRALLDIIRSLKKSGKLWLDAYLHK
;
A
#
# COMPACT_ATOMS: atom_id res chain seq x y z
N MET A 1 26.15 -19.26 46.51
CA MET A 1 26.31 -18.22 45.46
C MET A 1 26.81 -18.90 44.19
N THR A 2 25.91 -19.53 43.45
CA THR A 2 26.17 -20.11 42.13
C THR A 2 25.62 -19.14 41.09
N ARG A 3 26.52 -18.55 40.28
CA ARG A 3 26.15 -17.59 39.23
C ARG A 3 25.49 -18.34 38.08
N GLU A 4 24.26 -17.97 37.75
CA GLU A 4 23.61 -18.37 36.50
C GLU A 4 24.38 -17.85 35.27
N PRO A 5 24.43 -18.61 34.17
CA PRO A 5 25.06 -18.16 32.93
C PRO A 5 24.23 -17.03 32.28
N PRO A 6 24.88 -16.10 31.56
CA PRO A 6 24.22 -14.92 31.02
C PRO A 6 23.19 -15.32 29.97
N GLY A 7 21.92 -15.01 30.26
CA GLY A 7 20.77 -15.27 29.42
C GLY A 7 20.94 -14.74 27.99
N CYS A 8 20.53 -15.59 27.06
CA CYS A 8 20.31 -15.30 25.65
C CYS A 8 19.48 -14.01 25.52
N ARG A 9 20.16 -12.89 25.20
CA ARG A 9 19.49 -11.62 24.89
C ARG A 9 18.68 -11.84 23.61
N ARG A 10 17.36 -11.79 23.72
CA ARG A 10 16.39 -11.80 22.61
C ARG A 10 16.73 -10.69 21.61
N VAL A 11 17.51 -11.02 20.60
CA VAL A 11 17.63 -10.22 19.37
C VAL A 11 16.52 -10.71 18.45
N ASN A 12 15.68 -9.80 17.96
CA ASN A 12 14.56 -10.07 17.07
C ASN A 12 14.91 -11.14 16.03
N SER A 13 14.16 -12.24 16.00
CA SER A 13 14.38 -13.37 15.08
C SER A 13 14.24 -13.00 13.59
N LEU A 14 13.89 -11.76 13.27
CA LEU A 14 13.90 -11.25 11.90
C LEU A 14 15.34 -11.12 11.33
N MET A 15 16.33 -10.72 12.14
CA MET A 15 17.69 -10.46 11.65
C MET A 15 18.53 -11.73 11.49
N LEU A 16 18.41 -12.66 12.45
CA LEU A 16 19.19 -13.91 12.48
C LEU A 16 18.98 -14.81 11.25
N TYR A 17 17.76 -14.90 10.75
CA TYR A 17 17.38 -15.88 9.72
C TYR A 17 17.64 -15.39 8.29
N THR A 18 17.63 -14.07 8.11
CA THR A 18 17.81 -13.42 6.81
C THR A 18 19.21 -13.65 6.24
N LEU A 19 20.19 -13.92 7.10
CA LEU A 19 21.59 -14.05 6.70
C LEU A 19 21.98 -15.44 6.18
N ARG A 20 21.29 -16.52 6.56
CA ARG A 20 21.59 -17.88 6.06
C ARG A 20 21.30 -18.01 4.57
N SER A 21 20.28 -17.32 4.05
CA SER A 21 19.91 -17.32 2.62
C SER A 21 20.92 -16.57 1.74
N ILE A 22 21.80 -15.76 2.32
CA ILE A 22 22.75 -14.92 1.58
C ILE A 22 24.14 -15.56 1.54
N THR A 23 24.46 -16.42 2.52
CA THR A 23 25.75 -17.14 2.58
C THR A 23 25.70 -18.54 1.97
N SER A 24 24.53 -19.15 1.75
CA SER A 24 24.40 -20.57 1.35
C SER A 24 24.55 -20.91 -0.14
N HIS A 25 25.11 -20.03 -0.99
CA HIS A 25 25.40 -20.35 -2.41
C HIS A 25 26.42 -21.50 -2.63
N ARG A 26 26.72 -22.32 -1.61
CA ARG A 26 27.69 -23.42 -1.64
C ARG A 26 27.27 -24.74 -0.97
N SER A 27 26.02 -24.94 -0.52
CA SER A 27 25.64 -26.24 0.09
C SER A 27 24.56 -27.00 -0.69
N SER A 28 24.83 -28.29 -0.94
CA SER A 28 24.04 -29.25 -1.71
C SER A 28 22.95 -29.97 -0.89
N HIS A 29 22.42 -29.34 0.15
CA HIS A 29 21.41 -29.95 1.03
C HIS A 29 20.14 -29.10 1.16
N PRO A 30 18.95 -29.72 1.14
CA PRO A 30 17.68 -29.00 1.06
C PRO A 30 17.43 -28.14 2.30
N GLU A 31 17.03 -26.89 2.05
CA GLU A 31 16.74 -25.82 3.01
C GLU A 31 15.64 -26.22 4.01
N ARG A 32 16.00 -26.75 5.20
CA ARG A 32 15.02 -27.17 6.23
C ARG A 32 14.65 -26.12 7.28
N CYS A 33 15.24 -24.93 7.27
CA CYS A 33 14.91 -23.86 8.23
C CYS A 33 14.33 -22.65 7.50
N ALA A 34 13.05 -22.72 7.16
CA ALA A 34 12.39 -21.67 6.41
C ALA A 34 11.17 -21.15 7.17
N THR A 35 11.19 -19.85 7.50
CA THR A 35 10.18 -19.18 8.31
C THR A 35 9.34 -18.20 7.49
N SER A 36 8.13 -17.91 7.91
CA SER A 36 7.25 -16.87 7.33
C SER A 36 7.91 -15.47 7.21
N SER A 37 8.92 -15.18 8.05
CA SER A 37 9.73 -13.96 7.94
C SER A 37 10.63 -13.93 6.70
N GLN A 38 11.04 -15.08 6.16
CA GLN A 38 11.82 -15.16 4.92
C GLN A 38 10.98 -14.82 3.70
N ASP A 39 9.74 -15.29 3.64
CA ASP A 39 8.84 -15.00 2.51
C ASP A 39 8.49 -13.50 2.48
N ALA A 40 8.20 -12.91 3.66
CA ALA A 40 8.07 -11.48 3.82
C ALA A 40 9.34 -10.73 3.37
N PHE A 41 10.52 -11.15 3.84
CA PHE A 41 11.78 -10.51 3.45
C PHE A 41 12.01 -10.56 1.93
N ARG A 42 11.81 -11.73 1.33
CA ARG A 42 11.95 -11.96 -0.12
C ARG A 42 10.90 -11.23 -0.96
N ALA A 43 9.77 -10.81 -0.38
CA ALA A 43 8.76 -10.00 -1.06
C ALA A 43 9.27 -8.56 -1.32
N PHE A 44 10.02 -7.99 -0.37
CA PHE A 44 10.50 -6.59 -0.44
C PHE A 44 11.90 -6.42 -1.01
N HIS A 45 12.70 -7.48 -1.06
CA HIS A 45 14.12 -7.40 -1.45
C HIS A 45 14.38 -8.17 -2.75
N PRO A 46 14.21 -7.55 -3.92
CA PRO A 46 14.40 -8.21 -5.22
C PRO A 46 15.87 -8.55 -5.51
N ASP A 47 16.82 -7.87 -4.86
CA ASP A 47 18.27 -8.12 -4.98
C ASP A 47 18.85 -8.51 -3.61
N LEU A 48 18.82 -9.82 -3.32
CA LEU A 48 19.31 -10.37 -2.05
C LEU A 48 20.82 -10.23 -1.90
N GLU A 49 21.60 -10.24 -2.99
CA GLU A 49 23.05 -10.04 -2.94
C GLU A 49 23.40 -8.62 -2.51
N PHE A 50 22.69 -7.63 -3.07
CA PHE A 50 22.88 -6.23 -2.70
C PHE A 50 22.54 -6.00 -1.23
N VAL A 51 21.37 -6.46 -0.79
CA VAL A 51 20.92 -6.28 0.60
C VAL A 51 21.83 -7.03 1.57
N GLY A 52 22.35 -8.19 1.16
CA GLY A 52 23.32 -8.98 1.91
C GLY A 52 24.56 -8.22 2.34
N LYS A 53 25.01 -7.24 1.54
CA LYS A 53 26.15 -6.38 1.90
C LYS A 53 25.88 -5.56 3.17
N PHE A 54 24.64 -5.16 3.39
CA PHE A 54 24.21 -4.36 4.55
C PHE A 54 23.81 -5.23 5.75
N LEU A 55 23.49 -6.50 5.52
CA LEU A 55 23.13 -7.43 6.60
C LEU A 55 24.35 -8.03 7.29
N LYS A 56 25.52 -8.09 6.64
CA LYS A 56 26.74 -8.67 7.22
C LYS A 56 27.08 -8.17 8.64
N PRO A 57 27.03 -6.85 8.93
CA PRO A 57 27.31 -6.36 10.29
C PRO A 57 26.24 -6.75 11.33
N LEU A 58 25.05 -7.17 10.88
CA LEU A 58 23.93 -7.58 11.72
C LEU A 58 23.93 -9.09 11.99
N LEU A 59 24.88 -9.84 11.42
CA LEU A 59 25.00 -11.28 11.61
C LEU A 59 25.57 -11.59 12.99
N ILE A 60 24.72 -12.21 13.82
CA ILE A 60 25.07 -12.62 15.18
C ILE A 60 25.31 -14.14 15.32
N GLY A 61 24.93 -14.93 14.31
CA GLY A 61 25.12 -16.39 14.30
C GLY A 61 24.26 -17.09 13.24
N GLU A 62 24.54 -18.37 12.99
CA GLU A 62 23.73 -19.22 12.11
C GLU A 62 22.97 -20.26 12.93
N LEU A 63 21.76 -20.63 12.48
CA LEU A 63 20.97 -21.68 13.12
C LEU A 63 21.64 -23.04 12.95
N ALA A 64 21.60 -23.84 14.01
CA ALA A 64 22.12 -25.20 13.93
C ALA A 64 21.28 -26.02 12.92
N PRO A 65 21.88 -26.92 12.12
CA PRO A 65 21.15 -27.73 11.15
C PRO A 65 20.01 -28.55 11.76
N GLU A 66 20.17 -28.94 13.02
CA GLU A 66 19.23 -29.74 13.82
C GLU A 66 18.08 -28.90 14.42
N GLU A 67 18.18 -27.57 14.34
CA GLU A 67 17.26 -26.67 15.04
C GLU A 67 15.89 -26.65 14.34
N PRO A 68 14.79 -26.97 15.04
CA PRO A 68 13.47 -27.06 14.42
C PRO A 68 13.01 -25.69 13.92
N SER A 69 12.23 -25.69 12.84
CA SER A 69 11.63 -24.45 12.32
C SER A 69 10.80 -23.77 13.40
N GLN A 70 11.01 -22.45 13.57
CA GLN A 70 10.23 -21.64 14.51
C GLN A 70 8.85 -21.22 13.99
N ASP A 71 8.45 -21.72 12.84
CA ASP A 71 7.08 -21.61 12.31
C ASP A 71 6.09 -22.58 13.01
N HIS A 72 6.37 -22.98 14.27
CA HIS A 72 5.58 -23.90 15.10
C HIS A 72 4.05 -23.75 14.91
N GLY A 73 3.45 -24.66 14.13
CA GLY A 73 2.00 -24.72 13.89
C GLY A 73 1.52 -24.14 12.56
N LYS A 74 2.39 -23.52 11.75
CA LYS A 74 2.03 -23.11 10.38
C LYS A 74 2.05 -24.31 9.44
N ASN A 75 1.15 -24.29 8.46
CA ASN A 75 1.05 -25.36 7.47
C ASN A 75 2.30 -25.34 6.56
N SER A 76 3.21 -26.30 6.74
CA SER A 76 4.44 -26.36 5.95
C SER A 76 4.17 -26.54 4.45
N LYS A 77 3.10 -27.25 4.10
CA LYS A 77 2.72 -27.55 2.72
C LYS A 77 2.29 -26.29 1.96
N ILE A 78 1.53 -25.38 2.58
CA ILE A 78 1.13 -24.13 1.91
C ILE A 78 2.33 -23.21 1.69
N ILE A 79 3.28 -23.18 2.63
CA ILE A 79 4.50 -22.41 2.53
C ILE A 79 5.37 -22.94 1.36
N GLU A 80 5.55 -24.26 1.26
CA GLU A 80 6.28 -24.89 0.16
C GLU A 80 5.60 -24.65 -1.19
N ASP A 81 4.28 -24.82 -1.27
CA ASP A 81 3.53 -24.60 -2.50
C ASP A 81 3.55 -23.12 -2.92
N PHE A 82 3.48 -22.17 -1.99
CA PHE A 82 3.61 -20.75 -2.29
C PHE A 82 5.00 -20.40 -2.84
N ARG A 83 6.05 -21.02 -2.31
CA ARG A 83 7.41 -20.83 -2.85
C ARG A 83 7.57 -21.45 -4.24
N ALA A 84 6.96 -22.60 -4.49
CA ALA A 84 6.89 -23.19 -5.82
C ALA A 84 6.13 -22.27 -6.80
N LEU A 85 5.04 -21.64 -6.35
CA LEU A 85 4.32 -20.64 -7.12
C LEU A 85 5.20 -19.42 -7.43
N LYS A 86 5.95 -18.90 -6.45
CA LYS A 86 6.89 -17.80 -6.68
C LYS A 86 7.94 -18.17 -7.73
N LYS A 87 8.53 -19.36 -7.64
CA LYS A 87 9.49 -19.87 -8.63
C LYS A 87 8.86 -19.94 -10.02
N THR A 88 7.61 -20.42 -10.10
CA THR A 88 6.85 -20.45 -11.36
C THR A 88 6.69 -19.04 -11.93
N ALA A 89 6.39 -18.04 -11.09
CA ALA A 89 6.29 -16.65 -11.53
C ALA A 89 7.62 -16.08 -12.05
N GLU A 90 8.75 -16.48 -11.45
CA GLU A 90 10.10 -16.16 -11.92
C GLU A 90 10.39 -16.82 -13.28
N ASP A 91 10.09 -18.11 -13.44
CA ASP A 91 10.28 -18.88 -14.68
C ASP A 91 9.40 -18.32 -15.83
N MET A 92 8.19 -17.86 -15.50
CA MET A 92 7.28 -17.16 -16.43
C MET A 92 7.71 -15.71 -16.75
N ASN A 93 8.83 -15.23 -16.19
CA ASN A 93 9.33 -13.86 -16.33
C ASN A 93 8.32 -12.79 -15.88
N LEU A 94 7.45 -13.07 -14.91
CA LEU A 94 6.42 -12.12 -14.48
C LEU A 94 6.98 -10.94 -13.69
N PHE A 95 8.19 -11.03 -13.16
CA PHE A 95 8.90 -9.90 -12.57
C PHE A 95 9.61 -9.01 -13.61
N LYS A 96 9.60 -9.39 -14.89
CA LYS A 96 10.19 -8.59 -15.97
C LYS A 96 9.22 -7.49 -16.41
N THR A 97 9.69 -6.26 -16.34
CA THR A 97 8.91 -5.06 -16.67
C THR A 97 8.87 -4.80 -18.19
N ASN A 98 7.69 -4.52 -18.73
CA ASN A 98 7.54 -3.81 -20.00
C ASN A 98 7.67 -2.29 -19.80
N HIS A 99 8.80 -1.68 -20.16
CA HIS A 99 9.02 -0.24 -19.99
C HIS A 99 8.11 0.64 -20.85
N VAL A 100 7.67 0.15 -22.02
CA VAL A 100 6.77 0.91 -22.90
C VAL A 100 5.43 1.14 -22.20
N PHE A 101 4.94 0.15 -21.45
CA PHE A 101 3.72 0.29 -20.65
C PHE A 101 3.82 1.47 -19.66
N PHE A 102 4.92 1.55 -18.89
CA PHE A 102 5.11 2.64 -17.91
C PHE A 102 5.39 4.00 -18.57
N LEU A 103 6.05 4.02 -19.73
CA LEU A 103 6.23 5.23 -20.52
C LEU A 103 4.88 5.77 -21.02
N LEU A 104 4.01 4.89 -21.52
CA LEU A 104 2.66 5.27 -21.97
C LEU A 104 1.79 5.79 -20.83
N LEU A 105 1.93 5.23 -19.61
CA LEU A 105 1.24 5.75 -18.43
C LEU A 105 1.72 7.16 -18.06
N LEU A 106 3.04 7.42 -18.13
CA LEU A 106 3.57 8.76 -17.92
C LEU A 106 3.10 9.73 -19.01
N ALA A 107 3.12 9.31 -20.27
CA ALA A 107 2.63 10.11 -21.40
C ALA A 107 1.13 10.45 -21.24
N HIS A 108 0.32 9.49 -20.78
CA HIS A 108 -1.09 9.70 -20.46
C HIS A 108 -1.30 10.78 -19.38
N ILE A 109 -0.50 10.75 -18.30
CA ILE A 109 -0.55 11.77 -17.23
C ILE A 109 -0.22 13.17 -17.79
N ILE A 110 0.86 13.27 -18.58
CA ILE A 110 1.29 14.55 -19.20
C ILE A 110 0.23 15.05 -20.20
N ALA A 111 -0.39 14.15 -20.96
CA ALA A 111 -1.47 14.50 -21.89
C ALA A 111 -2.68 15.06 -21.13
N LEU A 112 -3.08 14.44 -20.01
CA LEU A 112 -4.16 14.96 -19.17
C LEU A 112 -3.84 16.34 -18.59
N GLU A 113 -2.62 16.57 -18.06
CA GLU A 113 -2.22 17.91 -17.58
C GLU A 113 -2.24 18.95 -18.71
N SER A 114 -1.82 18.56 -19.92
CA SER A 114 -1.81 19.43 -21.10
C SER A 114 -3.23 19.76 -21.57
N ILE A 115 -4.14 18.78 -21.57
CA ILE A 115 -5.56 18.97 -21.89
C ILE A 115 -6.22 19.90 -20.87
N ALA A 116 -5.94 19.71 -19.58
CA ALA A 116 -6.45 20.57 -18.52
C ALA A 116 -6.01 22.03 -18.73
N TRP A 117 -4.71 22.26 -18.93
CA TRP A 117 -4.20 23.61 -19.19
C TRP A 117 -4.80 24.22 -20.47
N PHE A 118 -4.82 23.47 -21.58
CA PHE A 118 -5.38 23.93 -22.84
C PHE A 118 -6.86 24.29 -22.72
N THR A 119 -7.63 23.54 -21.91
CA THR A 119 -9.06 23.81 -21.68
C THR A 119 -9.28 25.20 -21.08
N VAL A 120 -8.56 25.56 -20.01
CA VAL A 120 -8.70 26.89 -19.39
C VAL A 120 -8.10 27.98 -20.29
N PHE A 121 -6.99 27.69 -20.96
CA PHE A 121 -6.33 28.64 -21.86
C PHE A 121 -7.23 29.04 -23.03
N TYR A 122 -7.88 28.08 -23.70
CA TYR A 122 -8.67 28.31 -24.90
C TYR A 122 -10.11 28.72 -24.60
N PHE A 123 -10.76 28.10 -23.62
CA PHE A 123 -12.18 28.34 -23.30
C PHE A 123 -12.40 29.32 -22.13
N GLY A 124 -11.32 29.80 -21.49
CA GLY A 124 -11.37 30.72 -20.36
C GLY A 124 -11.63 30.04 -19.00
N ASN A 125 -11.78 30.86 -17.96
CA ASN A 125 -11.92 30.45 -16.56
C ASN A 125 -13.39 30.37 -16.06
N GLY A 126 -14.35 30.24 -16.98
CA GLY A 126 -15.76 30.07 -16.63
C GLY A 126 -16.02 28.77 -15.86
N TRP A 127 -17.18 28.64 -15.23
CA TRP A 127 -17.52 27.49 -14.37
C TRP A 127 -17.40 26.14 -15.09
N ILE A 128 -17.85 26.03 -16.35
CA ILE A 128 -17.80 24.77 -17.10
C ILE A 128 -16.34 24.36 -17.43
N PRO A 129 -15.51 25.19 -18.09
CA PRO A 129 -14.09 24.88 -18.31
C PRO A 129 -13.33 24.57 -17.02
N THR A 130 -13.61 25.30 -15.93
CA THR A 130 -12.99 25.10 -14.62
C THR A 130 -13.31 23.72 -14.06
N LEU A 131 -14.59 23.31 -14.09
CA LEU A 131 -15.00 21.98 -13.61
C LEU A 131 -14.39 20.86 -14.45
N ILE A 132 -14.41 20.97 -15.78
CA ILE A 132 -13.77 19.99 -16.68
C ILE A 132 -12.28 19.86 -16.34
N THR A 133 -11.60 21.00 -16.20
CA THR A 133 -10.18 21.05 -15.83
C THR A 133 -9.93 20.38 -14.48
N ALA A 134 -10.78 20.62 -13.48
CA ALA A 134 -10.66 19.98 -12.17
C ALA A 134 -10.76 18.45 -12.27
N PHE A 135 -11.72 17.91 -13.02
CA PHE A 135 -11.88 16.46 -13.19
C PHE A 135 -10.72 15.84 -13.98
N VAL A 136 -10.24 16.51 -15.03
CA VAL A 136 -9.07 16.04 -15.80
C VAL A 136 -7.82 16.04 -14.92
N LEU A 137 -7.59 17.09 -14.13
CA LEU A 137 -6.46 17.14 -13.19
C LEU A 137 -6.61 16.12 -12.07
N ALA A 138 -7.80 15.91 -11.51
CA ALA A 138 -8.05 14.88 -10.51
C ALA A 138 -7.74 13.48 -11.07
N THR A 139 -8.13 13.21 -12.32
CA THR A 139 -7.78 11.97 -13.04
C THR A 139 -6.27 11.85 -13.20
N SER A 140 -5.59 12.92 -13.65
CA SER A 140 -4.13 12.96 -13.78
C SER A 140 -3.43 12.66 -12.45
N GLN A 141 -3.90 13.27 -11.36
CA GLN A 141 -3.36 13.07 -10.02
C GLN A 141 -3.59 11.63 -9.51
N ALA A 142 -4.77 11.03 -9.74
CA ALA A 142 -5.03 9.63 -9.41
C ALA A 142 -4.08 8.69 -10.18
N GLN A 143 -3.95 8.88 -11.50
CA GLN A 143 -3.07 8.08 -12.35
C GLN A 143 -1.59 8.24 -11.98
N ALA A 144 -1.15 9.45 -11.64
CA ALA A 144 0.19 9.68 -11.09
C ALA A 144 0.38 8.97 -9.73
N GLY A 145 -0.68 8.85 -8.93
CA GLY A 145 -0.69 8.09 -7.68
C GLY A 145 -0.44 6.60 -7.89
N TRP A 146 -1.01 6.03 -8.95
CA TRP A 146 -0.78 4.64 -9.33
C TRP A 146 0.63 4.44 -9.92
N LEU A 147 1.09 5.36 -10.77
CA LEU A 147 2.42 5.28 -11.37
C LEU A 147 3.53 5.43 -10.32
N GLN A 148 3.41 6.36 -9.38
CA GLN A 148 4.41 6.49 -8.30
C GLN A 148 4.45 5.23 -7.43
N HIS A 149 3.31 4.58 -7.22
CA HIS A 149 3.20 3.36 -6.41
C HIS A 149 4.03 2.23 -7.04
N ASP A 150 3.97 2.06 -8.36
CA ASP A 150 4.80 1.09 -9.08
C ASP A 150 6.31 1.33 -8.86
N TYR A 151 6.77 2.59 -9.02
CA TYR A 151 8.16 2.93 -8.78
C TYR A 151 8.57 2.78 -7.31
N GLY A 152 7.68 3.14 -6.38
CA GLY A 152 7.92 3.01 -4.95
C GLY A 152 8.07 1.55 -4.50
N HIS A 153 7.45 0.62 -5.20
CA HIS A 153 7.61 -0.82 -5.01
C HIS A 153 8.82 -1.44 -5.71
N LEU A 154 9.63 -0.63 -6.39
CA LEU A 154 10.78 -1.09 -7.17
C LEU A 154 10.42 -2.04 -8.33
N SER A 155 9.18 -2.00 -8.83
CA SER A 155 8.69 -2.96 -9.83
C SER A 155 8.98 -2.57 -11.28
N VAL A 156 9.57 -1.39 -11.54
CA VAL A 156 9.73 -0.88 -12.91
C VAL A 156 11.15 -1.08 -13.44
N TYR A 157 12.19 -0.77 -12.67
CA TYR A 157 13.58 -0.94 -13.09
C TYR A 157 14.28 -2.05 -12.32
N ARG A 158 15.19 -2.77 -13.00
CA ARG A 158 16.04 -3.77 -12.35
C ARG A 158 16.95 -3.17 -11.28
N LYS A 159 17.51 -1.98 -11.52
CA LYS A 159 18.37 -1.29 -10.54
C LYS A 159 17.51 -0.39 -9.63
N PRO A 160 17.51 -0.59 -8.31
CA PRO A 160 16.69 0.20 -7.37
C PRO A 160 16.90 1.72 -7.48
N LYS A 161 18.13 2.16 -7.80
CA LYS A 161 18.47 3.58 -7.98
C LYS A 161 17.55 4.29 -8.98
N TRP A 162 17.21 3.65 -10.10
CA TRP A 162 16.34 4.24 -11.12
C TRP A 162 14.88 4.31 -10.66
N ASN A 163 14.39 3.29 -9.97
CA ASN A 163 13.07 3.34 -9.34
C ASN A 163 12.98 4.51 -8.36
N HIS A 164 13.94 4.66 -7.44
CA HIS A 164 13.92 5.76 -6.48
C HIS A 164 13.99 7.14 -7.13
N LEU A 165 14.81 7.31 -8.19
CA LEU A 165 14.90 8.59 -8.89
C LEU A 165 13.57 8.95 -9.55
N VAL A 166 12.98 8.01 -10.31
CA VAL A 166 11.71 8.27 -11.00
C VAL A 166 10.55 8.35 -10.02
N HIS A 167 10.57 7.57 -8.94
CA HIS A 167 9.59 7.66 -7.85
C HIS A 167 9.56 9.07 -7.26
N LYS A 168 10.72 9.63 -6.89
CA LYS A 168 10.86 11.01 -6.39
C LYS A 168 10.34 12.04 -7.37
N PHE A 169 10.59 11.85 -8.66
CA PHE A 169 10.02 12.72 -9.69
C PHE A 169 8.49 12.61 -9.75
N VAL A 170 7.92 11.41 -9.87
CA VAL A 170 6.45 11.24 -10.02
C VAL A 170 5.71 11.67 -8.76
N ILE A 171 6.11 11.23 -7.57
CA ILE A 171 5.42 11.63 -6.32
C ILE A 171 5.74 13.08 -5.91
N GLY A 172 6.97 13.54 -6.14
CA GLY A 172 7.41 14.87 -5.73
C GLY A 172 7.00 15.94 -6.73
N HIS A 173 7.46 15.86 -7.98
CA HIS A 173 7.20 16.89 -9.00
C HIS A 173 5.76 16.89 -9.52
N LEU A 174 5.15 15.70 -9.69
CA LEU A 174 3.80 15.60 -10.27
C LEU A 174 2.69 15.60 -9.22
N LYS A 175 3.00 15.30 -7.95
CA LYS A 175 1.99 15.25 -6.87
C LYS A 175 2.30 16.08 -5.63
N GLY A 176 3.52 16.60 -5.45
CA GLY A 176 3.84 17.42 -4.28
C GLY A 176 4.06 16.65 -2.97
N ALA A 177 4.41 15.36 -3.00
CA ALA A 177 4.56 14.52 -1.81
C ALA A 177 5.94 13.82 -1.74
N SER A 178 6.28 13.28 -0.56
CA SER A 178 7.60 12.66 -0.31
C SER A 178 7.60 11.17 -0.61
N ALA A 179 8.57 10.75 -1.44
CA ALA A 179 8.85 9.33 -1.70
C ALA A 179 9.22 8.60 -0.41
N ASN A 180 10.11 9.19 0.40
CA ASN A 180 10.54 8.59 1.67
C ASN A 180 9.37 8.38 2.65
N TRP A 181 8.50 9.38 2.80
CA TRP A 181 7.29 9.27 3.63
C TRP A 181 6.38 8.15 3.14
N TRP A 182 6.12 8.12 1.83
CA TRP A 182 5.27 7.11 1.21
C TRP A 182 5.84 5.70 1.39
N ASN A 183 7.12 5.48 1.07
CA ASN A 183 7.77 4.18 1.22
C ASN A 183 7.73 3.67 2.66
N HIS A 184 8.04 4.55 3.63
CA HIS A 184 8.06 4.16 5.05
C HIS A 184 6.71 3.63 5.52
N ARG A 185 5.63 4.33 5.18
CA ARG A 185 4.27 3.92 5.54
C ARG A 185 3.81 2.70 4.76
N HIS A 186 3.99 2.73 3.45
CA HIS A 186 3.46 1.70 2.56
C HIS A 186 4.13 0.35 2.76
N PHE A 187 5.43 0.31 3.07
CA PHE A 187 6.10 -0.94 3.44
C PHE A 187 5.58 -1.52 4.76
N GLN A 188 5.18 -0.70 5.74
CA GLN A 188 4.54 -1.20 6.96
C GLN A 188 3.18 -1.82 6.66
N HIS A 189 2.37 -1.15 5.84
CA HIS A 189 1.09 -1.66 5.36
C HIS A 189 1.25 -3.01 4.66
N HIS A 190 2.18 -3.14 3.71
CA HIS A 190 2.43 -4.42 3.02
C HIS A 190 2.98 -5.52 3.93
N ALA A 191 3.80 -5.16 4.92
CA ALA A 191 4.40 -6.14 5.81
C ALA A 191 3.36 -6.80 6.73
N LYS A 192 2.38 -6.03 7.20
CA LYS A 192 1.35 -6.47 8.16
C LYS A 192 0.01 -5.76 7.91
N PRO A 193 -0.64 -5.97 6.75
CA PRO A 193 -1.86 -5.25 6.41
C PRO A 193 -3.00 -5.60 7.37
N ASN A 194 -3.89 -4.64 7.62
CA ASN A 194 -5.05 -4.76 8.50
C ASN A 194 -4.76 -5.19 9.95
N ILE A 195 -3.51 -5.10 10.41
CA ILE A 195 -3.15 -5.39 11.80
C ILE A 195 -3.09 -4.09 12.60
N PHE A 196 -3.93 -3.97 13.63
CA PHE A 196 -3.91 -2.80 14.50
C PHE A 196 -2.52 -2.55 15.09
N HIS A 197 -2.16 -1.27 15.18
CA HIS A 197 -0.85 -0.77 15.66
C HIS A 197 0.36 -1.08 14.76
N LYS A 198 0.21 -1.90 13.72
CA LYS A 198 1.29 -2.21 12.76
C LYS A 198 1.02 -1.65 11.37
N ASP A 199 -0.23 -1.69 10.93
CA ASP A 199 -0.65 -1.08 9.68
C ASP A 199 -1.04 0.40 9.91
N PRO A 200 -0.32 1.37 9.33
CA PRO A 200 -0.69 2.77 9.43
C PRO A 200 -2.01 3.11 8.74
N ASP A 201 -2.50 2.28 7.81
CA ASP A 201 -3.65 2.60 6.97
C ASP A 201 -5.00 2.24 7.62
N VAL A 202 -5.00 1.44 8.69
CA VAL A 202 -6.18 1.20 9.55
C VAL A 202 -6.21 2.08 10.80
N ASN A 203 -5.23 2.98 10.95
CA ASN A 203 -5.20 3.95 12.05
C ASN A 203 -5.94 5.24 11.67
N MET A 204 -7.25 5.26 11.93
CA MET A 204 -8.16 6.31 11.48
C MET A 204 -8.27 7.52 12.42
N LEU A 205 -7.24 7.85 13.21
CA LEU A 205 -7.19 9.03 14.10
C LEU A 205 -8.41 9.20 15.02
N HIS A 206 -9.04 8.11 15.45
CA HIS A 206 -10.29 8.11 16.22
C HIS A 206 -11.50 8.74 15.48
N VAL A 207 -11.40 8.98 14.17
CA VAL A 207 -12.52 9.48 13.36
C VAL A 207 -13.47 8.34 13.01
N PHE A 208 -12.91 7.17 12.71
CA PHE A 208 -13.64 5.96 12.38
C PHE A 208 -13.20 4.80 13.27
N VAL A 209 -14.11 3.87 13.51
CA VAL A 209 -13.81 2.55 14.09
C VAL A 209 -13.97 1.48 13.02
N LEU A 210 -12.98 0.60 12.90
CA LEU A 210 -12.87 -0.41 11.84
C LEU A 210 -12.81 -1.83 12.41
N GLY A 211 -13.19 -2.81 11.58
CA GLY A 211 -13.16 -4.23 11.96
C GLY A 211 -14.17 -4.56 13.07
N GLU A 212 -13.85 -5.60 13.84
CA GLU A 212 -14.68 -6.05 14.97
C GLU A 212 -14.08 -5.70 16.32
N TRP A 213 -12.77 -5.89 16.47
CA TRP A 213 -12.07 -5.70 17.74
C TRP A 213 -12.12 -4.25 18.24
N GLN A 214 -11.69 -3.29 17.42
CA GLN A 214 -11.61 -1.88 17.81
C GLN A 214 -12.97 -1.28 18.23
N PRO A 215 -14.08 -1.42 17.47
CA PRO A 215 -15.36 -0.88 17.89
C PRO A 215 -15.86 -1.48 19.21
N ILE A 216 -15.67 -2.80 19.43
CA ILE A 216 -16.06 -3.45 20.68
C ILE A 216 -15.23 -2.92 21.85
N GLU A 217 -13.91 -2.81 21.69
CA GLU A 217 -13.03 -2.30 22.73
C GLU A 217 -13.29 -0.83 23.06
N TYR A 218 -13.55 0.00 22.04
CA TYR A 218 -13.95 1.39 22.23
C TYR A 218 -15.31 1.50 22.94
N GLY A 219 -16.25 0.63 22.58
CA GLY A 219 -17.57 0.57 23.21
C GLY A 219 -17.48 0.22 24.69
N LYS A 220 -16.77 -0.85 25.07
CA LYS A 220 -16.55 -1.24 26.47
C LYS A 220 -15.91 -0.12 27.30
N LYS A 221 -14.92 0.58 26.72
CA LYS A 221 -14.22 1.70 27.37
C LYS A 221 -15.02 3.01 27.35
N LYS A 222 -16.25 3.00 26.83
CA LYS A 222 -17.12 4.17 26.64
C LYS A 222 -16.44 5.32 25.88
N LEU A 223 -15.55 5.01 24.94
CA LEU A 223 -14.87 6.01 24.11
C LEU A 223 -15.80 6.48 22.99
N LYS A 224 -16.04 7.80 22.93
CA LYS A 224 -16.94 8.44 21.96
C LYS A 224 -16.38 9.79 21.49
N TYR A 225 -15.47 9.76 20.52
CA TYR A 225 -14.93 10.98 19.90
C TYR A 225 -15.87 11.55 18.83
N LEU A 226 -16.56 10.68 18.11
CA LEU A 226 -17.59 10.99 17.10
C LEU A 226 -18.76 10.01 17.22
N PRO A 227 -19.92 10.27 16.58
CA PRO A 227 -21.05 9.35 16.59
C PRO A 227 -20.76 8.14 15.68
N TYR A 228 -19.97 7.18 16.18
CA TYR A 228 -19.51 6.03 15.37
C TYR A 228 -20.63 5.18 14.80
N ASN A 229 -21.80 5.13 15.44
CA ASN A 229 -22.98 4.46 14.90
C ASN A 229 -23.49 5.06 13.58
N HIS A 230 -23.16 6.34 13.31
CA HIS A 230 -23.47 7.06 12.06
C HIS A 230 -22.25 7.23 11.15
N GLN A 231 -21.13 6.54 11.40
CA GLN A 231 -19.88 6.78 10.65
C GLN A 231 -19.98 6.54 9.15
N HIS A 232 -20.85 5.62 8.75
CA HIS A 232 -21.14 5.32 7.36
C HIS A 232 -21.89 6.47 6.64
N GLU A 233 -22.58 7.35 7.37
CA GLU A 233 -23.34 8.49 6.82
C GLU A 233 -22.41 9.68 6.55
N TYR A 234 -21.48 9.95 7.47
CA TYR A 234 -20.52 11.06 7.31
C TYR A 234 -19.23 10.67 6.59
N PHE A 235 -19.00 9.39 6.29
CA PHE A 235 -17.78 8.91 5.64
C PHE A 235 -17.46 9.67 4.36
N PHE A 236 -18.44 9.87 3.47
CA PHE A 236 -18.22 10.57 2.20
C PHE A 236 -17.73 12.01 2.42
N LEU A 237 -18.35 12.75 3.34
CA LEU A 237 -18.03 14.16 3.58
C LEU A 237 -16.80 14.38 4.47
N ILE A 238 -16.42 13.40 5.29
CA ILE A 238 -15.35 13.53 6.27
C ILE A 238 -14.13 12.68 5.93
N GLY A 239 -14.32 11.40 5.60
CA GLY A 239 -13.25 10.42 5.43
C GLY A 239 -12.25 10.82 4.34
N PRO A 240 -12.63 10.81 3.05
CA PRO A 240 -11.74 11.25 1.98
C PRO A 240 -11.27 12.71 2.15
N PRO A 241 -12.13 13.71 2.46
CA PRO A 241 -11.67 15.09 2.59
C PRO A 241 -10.64 15.34 3.70
N LEU A 242 -10.66 14.57 4.79
CA LEU A 242 -9.63 14.67 5.83
C LEU A 242 -8.31 13.98 5.46
N LEU A 243 -8.31 13.08 4.48
CA LEU A 243 -7.14 12.25 4.18
C LEU A 243 -6.08 12.98 3.34
N ILE A 244 -6.21 13.01 2.01
CA ILE A 244 -5.20 13.63 1.14
C ILE A 244 -5.09 15.13 1.42
N PRO A 245 -6.16 15.95 1.40
CA PRO A 245 -6.03 17.41 1.49
C PRO A 245 -5.47 17.91 2.82
N MET A 246 -5.70 17.18 3.91
CA MET A 246 -5.38 17.62 5.28
C MET A 246 -4.31 16.74 5.92
N TYR A 247 -4.65 15.50 6.30
CA TYR A 247 -3.78 14.65 7.11
C TYR A 247 -2.49 14.28 6.38
N PHE A 248 -2.57 13.81 5.14
CA PHE A 248 -1.38 13.45 4.37
C PHE A 248 -0.55 14.68 4.01
N GLN A 249 -1.16 15.82 3.67
CA GLN A 249 -0.41 17.06 3.43
C GLN A 249 0.41 17.48 4.66
N TYR A 250 -0.24 17.48 5.84
CA TYR A 250 0.43 17.77 7.10
C TYR A 250 1.59 16.80 7.37
N GLN A 251 1.32 15.48 7.30
CA GLN A 251 2.36 14.48 7.56
C GLN A 251 3.52 14.54 6.56
N ASN A 252 3.23 14.76 5.27
CA ASN A 252 4.27 14.87 4.25
C ASN A 252 5.20 16.03 4.56
N MET A 253 4.64 17.22 4.78
CA MET A 253 5.43 18.42 5.06
C MET A 253 6.26 18.27 6.34
N MET A 254 5.63 17.80 7.42
CA MET A 254 6.31 17.56 8.69
C MET A 254 7.43 16.53 8.55
N THR A 255 7.19 15.42 7.86
CA THR A 255 8.19 14.37 7.65
C THR A 255 9.38 14.90 6.86
N MET A 256 9.13 15.69 5.80
CA MET A 256 10.21 16.26 5.00
C MET A 256 11.09 17.23 5.80
N ILE A 257 10.48 18.08 6.62
CA ILE A 257 11.18 19.08 7.44
C ILE A 257 11.93 18.41 8.60
N VAL A 258 11.25 17.59 9.40
CA VAL A 258 11.80 16.99 10.62
C VAL A 258 12.93 16.00 10.29
N HIS A 259 12.75 15.17 9.26
CA HIS A 259 13.80 14.22 8.84
C HIS A 259 14.81 14.82 7.86
N LYS A 260 14.73 16.13 7.56
CA LYS A 260 15.66 16.83 6.66
C LYS A 260 15.74 16.18 5.27
N ASN A 261 14.61 15.70 4.74
CA ASN A 261 14.51 15.11 3.41
C ASN A 261 14.49 16.21 2.34
N TRP A 262 15.56 17.00 2.23
CA TRP A 262 15.60 18.21 1.40
C TRP A 262 15.39 17.96 -0.09
N VAL A 263 15.83 16.81 -0.59
CA VAL A 263 15.60 16.42 -2.00
C VAL A 263 14.11 16.23 -2.27
N ASP A 264 13.40 15.53 -1.37
CA ASP A 264 11.96 15.31 -1.50
C ASP A 264 11.21 16.63 -1.35
N LEU A 265 11.64 17.50 -0.43
CA LEU A 265 11.07 18.83 -0.24
C LEU A 265 11.23 19.71 -1.48
N ALA A 266 12.40 19.71 -2.11
CA ALA A 266 12.65 20.47 -3.33
C ALA A 266 11.73 20.01 -4.47
N TRP A 267 11.57 18.70 -4.65
CA TRP A 267 10.61 18.16 -5.62
C TRP A 267 9.17 18.55 -5.27
N ALA A 268 8.77 18.45 -4.01
CA ALA A 268 7.42 18.84 -3.60
C ALA A 268 7.15 20.34 -3.83
N ILE A 269 8.11 21.21 -3.49
CA ILE A 269 8.01 22.67 -3.76
C ILE A 269 7.88 22.92 -5.27
N SER A 270 8.61 22.18 -6.10
CA SER A 270 8.52 22.33 -7.56
C SER A 270 7.12 22.04 -8.11
N TYR A 271 6.36 21.10 -7.51
CA TYR A 271 4.95 20.87 -7.85
C TYR A 271 4.10 22.11 -7.59
N TYR A 272 4.22 22.70 -6.40
CA TYR A 272 3.42 23.88 -6.03
C TYR A 272 3.82 25.10 -6.87
N ILE A 273 5.12 25.35 -7.08
CA ILE A 273 5.57 26.43 -7.97
C ILE A 273 4.97 26.25 -9.36
N ARG A 274 5.10 25.07 -9.96
CA ARG A 274 4.53 24.75 -11.27
C ARG A 274 3.02 25.00 -11.29
N PHE A 275 2.29 24.47 -10.31
CA PHE A 275 0.84 24.60 -10.25
C PHE A 275 0.39 26.07 -10.16
N PHE A 276 1.03 26.85 -9.28
CA PHE A 276 0.67 28.26 -9.10
C PHE A 276 1.06 29.11 -10.30
N VAL A 277 2.25 28.92 -10.87
CA VAL A 277 2.66 29.62 -12.10
C VAL A 277 1.67 29.34 -13.23
N THR A 278 1.19 28.10 -13.35
CA THR A 278 0.24 27.71 -14.39
C THR A 278 -1.16 28.32 -14.19
N TYR A 279 -1.69 28.34 -12.96
CA TYR A 279 -3.11 28.64 -12.72
C TYR A 279 -3.42 30.02 -12.13
N VAL A 280 -2.44 30.70 -11.52
CA VAL A 280 -2.60 32.08 -11.02
C VAL A 280 -3.01 33.07 -12.11
N PRO A 281 -2.49 33.01 -13.36
CA PRO A 281 -2.94 33.90 -14.43
C PRO A 281 -4.44 33.80 -14.74
N PHE A 282 -5.08 32.67 -14.44
CA PHE A 282 -6.49 32.44 -14.72
C PHE A 282 -7.39 32.72 -13.50
N TYR A 283 -6.96 32.36 -12.30
CA TYR A 283 -7.83 32.38 -11.10
C TYR A 283 -7.35 33.35 -10.00
N GLY A 284 -6.22 34.02 -10.18
CA GLY A 284 -5.53 34.73 -9.11
C GLY A 284 -5.02 33.77 -8.02
N ILE A 285 -4.38 34.31 -6.97
CA ILE A 285 -3.78 33.50 -5.89
C ILE A 285 -4.85 32.74 -5.12
N LEU A 286 -5.90 33.43 -4.64
CA LEU A 286 -6.96 32.81 -3.84
C LEU A 286 -7.77 31.80 -4.66
N GLY A 287 -8.12 32.11 -5.91
CA GLY A 287 -8.85 31.18 -6.77
C GLY A 287 -8.03 29.94 -7.10
N THR A 288 -6.71 30.07 -7.32
CA THR A 288 -5.81 28.93 -7.53
C THR A 288 -5.71 28.04 -6.29
N LEU A 289 -5.65 28.63 -5.09
CA LEU A 289 -5.69 27.88 -3.83
C LEU A 289 -6.98 27.06 -3.68
N LEU A 290 -8.14 27.69 -3.95
CA LEU A 290 -9.44 27.01 -3.89
C LEU A 290 -9.52 25.89 -4.95
N PHE A 291 -9.05 26.18 -6.16
CA PHE A 291 -9.01 25.22 -7.27
C PHE A 291 -8.14 24.00 -6.95
N LEU A 292 -6.94 24.21 -6.40
CA LEU A 292 -6.06 23.13 -5.95
C LEU A 292 -6.75 22.27 -4.88
N ASN A 293 -7.36 22.89 -3.88
CA ASN A 293 -8.06 22.16 -2.82
C ASN A 293 -9.26 21.35 -3.36
N PHE A 294 -9.99 21.89 -4.33
CA PHE A 294 -11.08 21.16 -4.98
C PHE A 294 -10.57 19.95 -5.77
N ILE A 295 -9.45 20.07 -6.49
CA ILE A 295 -8.82 18.93 -7.16
C ILE A 295 -8.37 17.88 -6.13
N ARG A 296 -7.75 18.31 -5.02
CA ARG A 296 -7.36 17.39 -3.93
C ARG A 296 -8.55 16.70 -3.29
N PHE A 297 -9.68 17.39 -3.16
CA PHE A 297 -10.92 16.79 -2.67
C PHE A 297 -11.39 15.67 -3.61
N LEU A 298 -11.42 15.89 -4.92
CA LEU A 298 -11.81 14.88 -5.91
C LEU A 298 -10.83 13.70 -5.94
N GLU A 299 -9.53 13.99 -5.95
CA GLU A 299 -8.45 12.99 -5.89
C GLU A 299 -8.59 12.12 -4.65
N SER A 300 -8.81 12.73 -3.48
CA SER A 300 -8.92 12.00 -2.22
C SER A 300 -10.07 11.02 -2.22
N HIS A 301 -11.22 11.39 -2.80
CA HIS A 301 -12.32 10.44 -2.99
C HIS A 301 -11.86 9.27 -3.84
N TRP A 302 -11.36 9.52 -5.05
CA TRP A 302 -10.92 8.44 -5.93
C TRP A 302 -9.92 7.51 -5.22
N PHE A 303 -8.88 8.09 -4.60
CA PHE A 303 -7.86 7.35 -3.88
C PHE A 303 -8.46 6.48 -2.77
N VAL A 304 -9.23 7.06 -1.85
CA VAL A 304 -9.80 6.33 -0.71
C VAL A 304 -10.74 5.23 -1.16
N TRP A 305 -11.65 5.52 -2.09
CA TRP A 305 -12.58 4.49 -2.56
C TRP A 305 -11.87 3.31 -3.23
N VAL A 306 -10.83 3.57 -4.02
CA VAL A 306 -10.03 2.52 -4.66
C VAL A 306 -9.17 1.75 -3.65
N THR A 307 -8.44 2.40 -2.76
CA THR A 307 -7.54 1.67 -1.86
C THR A 307 -8.29 0.93 -0.77
N GLN A 308 -9.44 1.44 -0.34
CA GLN A 308 -10.18 0.85 0.78
C GLN A 308 -11.12 -0.30 0.34
N MET A 309 -11.56 -0.36 -0.93
CA MET A 309 -12.47 -1.42 -1.40
C MET A 309 -11.91 -2.84 -1.28
N ASN A 310 -10.59 -2.97 -1.15
CA ASN A 310 -9.88 -4.24 -1.02
C ASN A 310 -9.50 -4.60 0.43
N HIS A 311 -9.47 -3.62 1.35
CA HIS A 311 -8.88 -3.75 2.70
C HIS A 311 -9.88 -3.62 3.84
N ILE A 312 -10.62 -2.49 3.96
CA ILE A 312 -11.48 -2.26 5.14
C ILE A 312 -12.73 -3.14 5.20
N VAL A 313 -12.97 -3.85 4.11
CA VAL A 313 -14.02 -4.85 3.96
C VAL A 313 -13.57 -6.23 4.42
N MET A 314 -12.28 -6.39 4.68
CA MET A 314 -11.63 -7.63 5.11
C MET A 314 -11.45 -7.65 6.63
N GLU A 315 -10.88 -8.73 7.15
CA GLU A 315 -10.57 -8.86 8.58
C GLU A 315 -9.58 -7.77 8.99
N ILE A 316 -9.96 -6.97 10.01
CA ILE A 316 -9.08 -6.00 10.69
C ILE A 316 -9.10 -6.35 12.17
N ASP A 317 -7.96 -6.80 12.68
CA ASP A 317 -7.84 -7.29 14.05
C ASP A 317 -6.39 -7.18 14.58
N GLN A 318 -6.16 -7.71 15.77
CA GLN A 318 -4.83 -7.99 16.31
C GLN A 318 -4.13 -9.08 15.50
N GLU A 319 -2.82 -9.16 15.65
CA GLU A 319 -2.01 -10.10 14.87
C GLU A 319 -2.34 -11.56 15.21
N ALA A 320 -2.93 -12.26 14.24
CA ALA A 320 -3.08 -13.70 14.27
C ALA A 320 -1.78 -14.41 13.83
N TYR A 321 -1.54 -15.61 14.37
CA TYR A 321 -0.41 -16.44 13.98
C TYR A 321 -0.67 -17.13 12.64
N ARG A 322 -0.23 -16.52 11.54
CA ARG A 322 -0.41 -17.01 10.15
C ARG A 322 0.91 -17.00 9.37
N ASP A 323 0.99 -17.78 8.30
CA ASP A 323 2.06 -17.69 7.29
C ASP A 323 1.87 -16.47 6.37
N TRP A 324 2.89 -16.14 5.57
CA TRP A 324 2.84 -14.96 4.68
C TRP A 324 1.65 -15.01 3.71
N PHE A 325 1.44 -16.14 3.04
CA PHE A 325 0.39 -16.28 2.04
C PHE A 325 -0.99 -16.08 2.69
N SER A 326 -1.27 -16.83 3.76
CA SER A 326 -2.53 -16.73 4.49
C SER A 326 -2.75 -15.32 5.08
N SER A 327 -1.71 -14.69 5.63
CA SER A 327 -1.81 -13.31 6.17
C SER A 327 -2.23 -12.30 5.11
N GLN A 328 -1.63 -12.34 3.91
CA GLN A 328 -1.98 -11.40 2.85
C GLN A 328 -3.40 -11.64 2.33
N LEU A 329 -3.82 -12.91 2.18
CA LEU A 329 -5.18 -13.24 1.73
C LEU A 329 -6.28 -12.87 2.72
N THR A 330 -6.03 -12.98 4.02
CA THR A 330 -7.06 -12.59 5.00
C THR A 330 -7.27 -11.07 5.05
N ALA A 331 -6.23 -10.29 4.73
CA ALA A 331 -6.29 -8.84 4.76
C ALA A 331 -6.77 -8.22 3.44
N THR A 332 -6.78 -8.97 2.34
CA THR A 332 -7.04 -8.43 1.00
C THR A 332 -8.08 -9.23 0.23
N CYS A 333 -8.84 -8.54 -0.62
CA CYS A 333 -9.66 -9.16 -1.64
C CYS A 333 -9.43 -8.47 -2.98
N ASN A 334 -9.87 -9.10 -4.07
CA ASN A 334 -9.79 -8.57 -5.42
C ASN A 334 -11.11 -7.97 -5.91
N VAL A 335 -10.98 -7.16 -6.96
CA VAL A 335 -12.08 -6.70 -7.79
C VAL A 335 -11.93 -7.31 -9.18
N GLU A 336 -13.05 -7.66 -9.81
CA GLU A 336 -13.06 -8.29 -11.13
C GLU A 336 -12.21 -7.54 -12.16
N GLN A 337 -11.56 -8.29 -13.05
CA GLN A 337 -10.77 -7.70 -14.13
C GLN A 337 -11.67 -7.09 -15.21
N SER A 338 -11.36 -5.87 -15.60
CA SER A 338 -11.85 -5.27 -16.85
C SER A 338 -10.90 -4.15 -17.27
N PHE A 339 -10.89 -3.77 -18.54
CA PHE A 339 -10.09 -2.63 -19.01
C PHE A 339 -10.36 -1.37 -18.18
N PHE A 340 -11.62 -1.15 -17.79
CA PHE A 340 -11.99 -0.02 -16.94
C PHE A 340 -11.43 -0.17 -15.53
N ASN A 341 -11.62 -1.31 -14.86
CA ASN A 341 -11.15 -1.51 -13.48
C ASN A 341 -9.62 -1.45 -13.39
N ASP A 342 -8.93 -2.03 -14.37
CA ASP A 342 -7.46 -2.05 -14.46
C ASP A 342 -6.90 -0.62 -14.60
N TRP A 343 -7.58 0.25 -15.36
CA TRP A 343 -7.22 1.66 -15.51
C TRP A 343 -7.64 2.51 -14.31
N PHE A 344 -8.89 2.37 -13.87
CA PHE A 344 -9.50 3.17 -12.82
C PHE A 344 -8.78 2.99 -11.47
N SER A 345 -8.42 1.75 -11.15
CA SER A 345 -7.72 1.39 -9.92
C SER A 345 -6.20 1.37 -10.04
N GLY A 346 -5.66 1.52 -11.27
CA GLY A 346 -4.23 1.33 -11.50
C GLY A 346 -3.75 -0.09 -11.22
N HIS A 347 -4.59 -1.09 -11.55
CA HIS A 347 -4.45 -2.53 -11.27
C HIS A 347 -4.55 -2.95 -9.79
N LEU A 348 -4.95 -2.04 -8.89
CA LEU A 348 -5.23 -2.40 -7.48
C LEU A 348 -6.50 -3.26 -7.33
N ASN A 349 -7.23 -3.51 -8.42
CA ASN A 349 -8.21 -4.60 -8.46
C ASN A 349 -7.57 -6.00 -8.26
N PHE A 350 -6.26 -6.15 -8.44
CA PHE A 350 -5.48 -7.36 -8.11
C PHE A 350 -4.72 -7.22 -6.78
N GLN A 351 -5.41 -6.82 -5.71
CA GLN A 351 -4.79 -6.53 -4.42
C GLN A 351 -4.15 -7.78 -3.77
N ILE A 352 -4.75 -8.97 -3.93
CA ILE A 352 -4.19 -10.22 -3.40
C ILE A 352 -2.81 -10.48 -4.00
N GLU A 353 -2.71 -10.49 -5.33
CA GLU A 353 -1.45 -10.74 -6.04
C GLU A 353 -0.43 -9.64 -5.76
N HIS A 354 -0.90 -8.39 -5.68
CA HIS A 354 -0.06 -7.24 -5.35
C HIS A 354 0.59 -7.40 -3.97
N HIS A 355 -0.17 -7.81 -2.95
CA HIS A 355 0.36 -8.04 -1.61
C HIS A 355 1.26 -9.27 -1.50
N LEU A 356 0.97 -10.32 -2.28
CA LEU A 356 1.82 -11.51 -2.33
C LEU A 356 3.15 -11.23 -3.05
N PHE A 357 3.14 -10.40 -4.09
CA PHE A 357 4.28 -10.12 -4.96
C PHE A 357 4.43 -8.60 -5.22
N PRO A 358 4.73 -7.78 -4.20
CA PRO A 358 4.69 -6.32 -4.33
C PRO A 358 5.70 -5.76 -5.34
N THR A 359 6.77 -6.49 -5.63
CA THR A 359 7.78 -6.13 -6.64
C THR A 359 7.42 -6.56 -8.06
N MET A 360 6.31 -7.28 -8.26
CA MET A 360 5.81 -7.66 -9.58
C MET A 360 5.24 -6.43 -10.31
N PRO A 361 5.68 -6.12 -11.54
CA PRO A 361 5.10 -5.03 -12.32
C PRO A 361 3.60 -5.25 -12.53
N ARG A 362 2.79 -4.21 -12.30
CA ARG A 362 1.33 -4.35 -12.25
C ARG A 362 0.66 -4.96 -13.48
N HIS A 363 1.23 -4.78 -14.67
CA HIS A 363 0.72 -5.37 -15.91
C HIS A 363 0.87 -6.89 -15.99
N ASN A 364 1.50 -7.53 -14.99
CA ASN A 364 1.62 -8.98 -14.89
C ASN A 364 0.75 -9.59 -13.78
N LEU A 365 0.07 -8.79 -12.94
CA LEU A 365 -0.75 -9.30 -11.82
C LEU A 365 -1.89 -10.20 -12.30
N HIS A 366 -2.59 -9.82 -13.37
CA HIS A 366 -3.64 -10.66 -13.97
C HIS A 366 -3.12 -12.01 -14.48
N LYS A 367 -1.82 -12.14 -14.77
CA LYS A 367 -1.22 -13.39 -15.27
C LYS A 367 -0.94 -14.38 -14.14
N ILE A 368 -0.59 -13.89 -12.95
CA ILE A 368 -0.35 -14.75 -11.78
C ILE A 368 -1.64 -15.06 -11.02
N ALA A 369 -2.68 -14.23 -11.14
CA ALA A 369 -3.95 -14.37 -10.43
C ALA A 369 -4.61 -15.77 -10.58
N PRO A 370 -4.70 -16.38 -11.78
CA PRO A 370 -5.25 -17.74 -11.91
C PRO A 370 -4.47 -18.80 -11.13
N LEU A 371 -3.15 -18.65 -11.02
CA LEU A 371 -2.29 -19.57 -10.29
C LEU A 371 -2.44 -19.39 -8.77
N VAL A 372 -2.58 -18.14 -8.30
CA VAL A 372 -2.93 -17.85 -6.90
C VAL A 372 -4.29 -18.46 -6.56
N LYS A 373 -5.31 -18.25 -7.40
CA LYS A 373 -6.66 -18.81 -7.22
C LYS A 373 -6.65 -20.34 -7.17
N SER A 374 -5.84 -20.99 -8.02
CA SER A 374 -5.63 -22.44 -7.99
C SER A 374 -4.97 -22.91 -6.68
N LEU A 375 -3.97 -22.19 -6.19
CA LEU A 375 -3.33 -22.48 -4.91
C LEU A 375 -4.29 -22.34 -3.73
N CYS A 376 -5.15 -21.31 -3.74
CA CYS A 376 -6.19 -21.13 -2.74
C CYS A 376 -7.15 -22.33 -2.71
N ALA A 377 -7.63 -22.75 -3.88
CA ALA A 377 -8.52 -23.91 -4.00
C ALA A 377 -7.85 -25.20 -3.50
N LYS A 378 -6.56 -25.41 -3.78
CA LYS A 378 -5.78 -26.57 -3.30
C LYS A 378 -5.75 -26.68 -1.77
N HIS A 379 -5.71 -25.55 -1.07
CA HIS A 379 -5.63 -25.48 0.40
C HIS A 379 -6.96 -25.16 1.07
N GLY A 380 -8.07 -25.12 0.33
CA GLY A 380 -9.39 -24.80 0.87
C GLY A 380 -9.51 -23.36 1.39
N ILE A 381 -8.69 -22.44 0.87
CA ILE A 381 -8.72 -21.02 1.21
C ILE A 381 -9.64 -20.30 0.22
N GLU A 382 -10.51 -19.43 0.73
CA GLU A 382 -11.37 -18.60 -0.11
C GLU A 382 -10.56 -17.55 -0.84
N TYR A 383 -10.61 -17.57 -2.18
CA TYR A 383 -10.11 -16.49 -3.02
C TYR A 383 -11.22 -15.45 -3.23
N GLN A 384 -11.16 -14.35 -2.50
CA GLN A 384 -12.21 -13.33 -2.53
C GLN A 384 -12.05 -12.38 -3.72
N GLU A 385 -13.02 -12.40 -4.62
CA GLU A 385 -13.10 -11.54 -5.80
C GLU A 385 -14.54 -11.06 -5.98
N LYS A 386 -14.75 -9.77 -6.25
CA LYS A 386 -16.09 -9.18 -6.33
C LYS A 386 -16.22 -8.10 -7.41
N PRO A 387 -17.45 -7.83 -7.90
CA PRO A 387 -17.68 -6.71 -8.82
C PRO A 387 -17.34 -5.36 -8.20
N LEU A 388 -16.90 -4.39 -9.01
CA LEU A 388 -16.44 -3.08 -8.52
C LEU A 388 -17.51 -2.39 -7.66
N LEU A 389 -18.75 -2.34 -8.13
CA LEU A 389 -19.85 -1.70 -7.40
C LEU A 389 -20.09 -2.38 -6.04
N ARG A 390 -19.97 -3.70 -5.98
CA ARG A 390 -20.10 -4.45 -4.73
C ARG A 390 -18.98 -4.08 -3.77
N ALA A 391 -17.74 -4.03 -4.25
CA ALA A 391 -16.57 -3.66 -3.45
C ALA A 391 -16.71 -2.26 -2.83
N LEU A 392 -17.17 -1.28 -3.61
CA LEU A 392 -17.45 0.07 -3.13
C LEU A 392 -18.58 0.09 -2.10
N LEU A 393 -19.70 -0.59 -2.35
CA LEU A 393 -20.80 -0.67 -1.38
C LEU A 393 -20.39 -1.34 -0.06
N ASP A 394 -19.48 -2.31 -0.12
CA ASP A 394 -19.00 -3.02 1.06
C ASP A 394 -18.19 -2.11 2.01
N ILE A 395 -17.58 -1.03 1.52
CA ILE A 395 -16.97 0.01 2.38
C ILE A 395 -18.02 0.59 3.34
N ILE A 396 -19.14 1.06 2.80
CA ILE A 396 -20.22 1.64 3.59
C ILE A 396 -20.86 0.61 4.51
N ARG A 397 -21.03 -0.63 4.04
CA ARG A 397 -21.56 -1.72 4.88
C ARG A 397 -20.61 -2.09 6.02
N SER A 398 -19.31 -2.14 5.77
CA SER A 398 -18.29 -2.43 6.79
C SER A 398 -18.30 -1.35 7.86
N LEU A 399 -18.28 -0.08 7.46
CA LEU A 399 -18.38 1.07 8.38
C LEU A 399 -19.68 1.04 9.21
N LYS A 400 -20.81 0.69 8.59
CA LYS A 400 -22.09 0.53 9.30
C LYS A 400 -22.05 -0.62 10.31
N LYS A 401 -21.44 -1.76 9.93
CA LYS A 401 -21.26 -2.92 10.81
C LYS A 401 -20.40 -2.55 12.03
N SER A 402 -19.23 -1.96 11.82
CA SER A 402 -18.33 -1.53 12.91
C SER A 402 -19.00 -0.50 13.82
N GLY A 403 -19.76 0.44 13.26
CA GLY A 403 -20.53 1.42 14.03
C GLY A 403 -21.62 0.79 14.92
N LYS A 404 -22.29 -0.25 14.41
CA LYS A 404 -23.28 -1.04 15.18
C LYS A 404 -22.62 -1.84 16.30
N LEU A 405 -21.49 -2.50 16.04
CA LEU A 405 -20.72 -3.23 17.05
C LEU A 405 -20.25 -2.31 18.17
N TRP A 406 -19.81 -1.10 17.83
CA TRP A 406 -19.45 -0.09 18.82
C TRP A 406 -20.66 0.29 19.68
N LEU A 407 -21.81 0.56 19.06
CA LEU A 407 -23.02 0.97 19.80
C LEU A 407 -23.52 -0.12 20.74
N ASP A 408 -23.56 -1.37 20.27
CA ASP A 408 -23.95 -2.54 21.09
C ASP A 408 -23.03 -2.68 22.32
N ALA A 409 -21.71 -2.66 22.11
CA ALA A 409 -20.75 -2.71 23.21
C ALA A 409 -20.85 -1.48 24.12
N TYR A 410 -21.08 -0.29 23.56
CA TYR A 410 -21.23 0.95 24.34
C TYR A 410 -22.47 0.95 25.24
N LEU A 411 -23.56 0.32 24.82
CA LEU A 411 -24.81 0.28 25.59
C LEU A 411 -24.90 -0.90 26.56
N HIS A 412 -24.31 -2.05 26.22
CA HIS A 412 -24.62 -3.32 26.88
C HIS A 412 -23.40 -4.04 27.48
N LYS A 413 -22.18 -3.57 27.24
CA LYS A 413 -20.94 -4.14 27.80
C LYS A 413 -20.17 -3.08 28.58
#